data_AF-A0A369H0E0-F1
#
_entry.id   AF-A0A369H0E0-F1
#
_cell.length_a   1.000
_cell.length_b   1.000
_cell.length_c   1.000
_cell.angle_alpha   90.00
_cell.angle_beta   90.00
_cell.angle_gamma   90.00
#
_symmetry.space_group_name_H-M   'P 1'
#
loop_
_entity.id
_entity.type
_entity.pdbx_description
1 polymer ?
#
loop_
_entity_poly.entity_id
_entity_poly.type
_entity_poly.pdbx_seq_one_letter_code
_entity_poly.pdbx_strand_id
1 'polypeptide(L)'
;MKLSSVVVVAFSAAAKAYQKISPVELQDWRTCIYNALDNFDHGNDGSDIACKTYECIQNTGEKWSRGGLLNKGGKFLVLGCQLLPFQSYHQGHKVTPEEEQEWKTCLNNLLHEYELGRDDRHSSCQFWRCLQHKSETFHRGGVATSLSHLVDGVCFLA
;
A
#
# COMPACT_ATOMS: atom_id res chain seq x y z
N MET A 1 -57.57 -6.52 -8.13
CA MET A 1 -56.14 -6.83 -7.91
C MET A 1 -55.28 -5.96 -8.83
N LYS A 2 -54.72 -4.84 -8.34
CA LYS A 2 -53.54 -4.18 -8.92
C LYS A 2 -52.82 -3.40 -7.82
N LEU A 3 -51.96 -4.10 -7.08
CA LEU A 3 -50.93 -3.49 -6.25
C LEU A 3 -49.65 -3.48 -7.10
N SER A 4 -49.37 -2.36 -7.75
CA SER A 4 -48.06 -2.13 -8.37
C SER A 4 -47.14 -1.53 -7.31
N SER A 5 -46.65 -2.41 -6.44
CA SER A 5 -45.61 -2.09 -5.47
C SER A 5 -44.24 -2.14 -6.15
N VAL A 6 -43.54 -1.01 -6.05
CA VAL A 6 -42.12 -0.88 -5.69
C VAL A 6 -41.20 -1.99 -6.20
N VAL A 7 -40.48 -1.70 -7.29
CA VAL A 7 -39.15 -2.28 -7.53
C VAL A 7 -38.23 -1.14 -7.99
N VAL A 8 -37.95 -0.22 -7.08
CA VAL A 8 -36.69 0.55 -7.13
C VAL A 8 -35.70 -0.26 -6.30
N VAL A 9 -35.28 -1.39 -6.85
CA VAL A 9 -34.22 -2.21 -6.25
C VAL A 9 -32.90 -1.66 -6.77
N ALA A 10 -32.31 -0.81 -5.94
CA ALA A 10 -30.88 -0.65 -5.71
C ALA A 10 -29.94 -1.28 -6.77
N PHE A 11 -29.51 -0.48 -7.74
CA PHE A 11 -28.24 -0.68 -8.45
C PHE A 11 -27.12 0.19 -7.84
N SER A 12 -27.18 0.47 -6.53
CA SER A 12 -26.19 1.33 -5.85
C SER A 12 -24.89 0.61 -5.51
N ALA A 13 -24.70 -0.66 -5.88
CA ALA A 13 -23.53 -1.45 -5.49
C ALA A 13 -22.63 -1.89 -6.67
N ALA A 14 -23.06 -1.72 -7.92
CA ALA A 14 -22.37 -2.31 -9.08
C ALA A 14 -21.70 -1.30 -10.04
N ALA A 15 -21.60 -0.04 -9.64
CA ALA A 15 -20.89 0.96 -10.43
C ALA A 15 -20.21 1.97 -9.52
N LYS A 16 -19.21 1.55 -8.73
CA LYS A 16 -18.07 2.45 -8.52
C LYS A 16 -17.49 2.64 -9.90
N ALA A 17 -17.97 3.69 -10.59
CA ALA A 17 -17.48 4.07 -11.89
C ALA A 17 -15.96 4.05 -11.81
N TYR A 18 -15.35 3.26 -12.69
CA TYR A 18 -13.93 3.23 -12.92
C TYR A 18 -13.46 4.68 -13.12
N GLN A 19 -13.01 5.30 -12.04
CA GLN A 19 -12.51 6.67 -12.06
C GLN A 19 -11.02 6.56 -12.28
N LYS A 20 -10.58 7.09 -13.43
CA LYS A 20 -9.18 7.29 -13.72
C LYS A 20 -8.52 8.01 -12.55
N ILE A 21 -7.33 7.59 -12.17
CA ILE A 21 -6.59 8.21 -11.07
C ILE A 21 -6.37 9.68 -11.40
N SER A 22 -6.83 10.57 -10.51
CA SER A 22 -6.63 12.00 -10.70
C SER A 22 -5.15 12.37 -10.46
N PRO A 23 -4.64 13.48 -11.04
CA PRO A 23 -3.27 13.92 -10.77
C PRO A 23 -2.99 14.17 -9.28
N VAL A 24 -4.00 14.62 -8.53
CA VAL A 24 -3.90 14.86 -7.08
C VAL A 24 -3.79 13.53 -6.34
N GLU A 25 -4.62 12.55 -6.70
CA GLU A 25 -4.55 11.22 -6.13
C GLU A 25 -3.19 10.56 -6.42
N LEU A 26 -2.73 10.61 -7.66
CA LEU A 26 -1.42 10.10 -8.06
C LEU A 26 -0.29 10.70 -7.23
N GLN A 27 -0.37 12.00 -6.94
CA GLN A 27 0.63 12.69 -6.14
C GLN A 27 0.60 12.21 -4.68
N ASP A 28 -0.58 12.02 -4.08
CA ASP A 28 -0.69 11.50 -2.71
C ASP A 28 -0.03 10.12 -2.58
N TRP A 29 -0.31 9.21 -3.52
CA TRP A 29 0.30 7.88 -3.56
C TRP A 29 1.83 7.95 -3.68
N ARG A 30 2.32 8.82 -4.56
CA ARG A 30 3.77 9.03 -4.77
C ARG A 30 4.45 9.60 -3.54
N THR A 31 3.81 10.52 -2.84
CA THR A 31 4.35 11.12 -1.61
C THR A 31 4.66 10.05 -0.57
N CYS A 32 3.86 9.00 -0.43
CA CYS A 32 4.17 7.92 0.51
C CYS A 32 5.50 7.21 0.18
N ILE A 33 5.74 6.90 -1.10
CA ILE A 33 6.99 6.27 -1.55
C ILE A 33 8.16 7.24 -1.46
N TYR A 34 7.97 8.50 -1.85
CA TYR A 34 9.03 9.50 -1.82
C TYR A 34 9.49 9.81 -0.41
N ASN A 35 8.56 9.90 0.55
CA ASN A 35 8.92 10.06 1.95
C ASN A 35 9.72 8.86 2.47
N ALA A 36 9.38 7.63 2.07
CA ALA A 36 10.15 6.45 2.45
C ALA A 36 11.59 6.52 1.93
N LEU A 37 11.75 6.80 0.63
CA LEU A 37 13.05 6.93 -0.03
C LEU A 37 13.88 8.09 0.55
N ASP A 38 13.26 9.24 0.81
CA ASP A 38 13.94 10.38 1.43
C ASP A 38 14.46 10.03 2.83
N ASN A 39 13.67 9.30 3.63
CA ASN A 39 14.13 8.81 4.92
C ASN A 39 15.30 7.84 4.78
N PHE A 40 15.26 6.92 3.82
CA PHE A 40 16.38 6.01 3.54
C PHE A 40 17.64 6.77 3.12
N ASP A 41 17.53 7.84 2.32
CA ASP A 41 18.68 8.66 1.91
C ASP A 41 19.32 9.42 3.09
N HIS A 42 18.51 9.77 4.10
CA HIS A 42 18.97 10.32 5.37
C HIS A 42 19.49 9.25 6.35
N GLY A 43 19.57 7.98 5.94
CA GLY A 43 20.03 6.86 6.77
C GLY A 43 18.98 6.37 7.77
N ASN A 44 17.72 6.79 7.62
CA ASN A 44 16.59 6.31 8.41
C ASN A 44 15.87 5.21 7.61
N ASP A 45 16.25 3.96 7.83
CA ASP A 45 15.65 2.77 7.21
C ASP A 45 15.18 1.75 8.25
N GLY A 46 14.99 2.27 9.47
CA GLY A 46 14.37 1.56 10.58
C GLY A 46 12.92 1.21 10.31
N SER A 47 12.38 0.42 11.22
CA SER A 47 10.99 -0.02 11.18
C SER A 47 9.99 1.11 11.33
N ASP A 48 10.35 2.22 11.99
CA ASP A 48 9.47 3.38 12.12
C ASP A 48 9.16 4.03 10.76
N ILE A 49 10.14 4.04 9.85
CA ILE A 49 9.98 4.52 8.47
C ILE A 49 9.10 3.56 7.68
N ALA A 50 9.29 2.26 7.89
CA ALA A 50 8.38 1.24 7.39
C ALA A 50 6.95 1.58 7.83
N CYS A 51 6.69 1.64 9.14
CA CYS A 51 5.36 1.91 9.71
C CYS A 51 4.70 3.16 9.13
N LYS A 52 5.44 4.27 9.08
CA LYS A 52 4.96 5.54 8.51
C LYS A 52 4.59 5.40 7.03
N THR A 53 5.34 4.59 6.28
CA THR A 53 5.04 4.31 4.87
C THR A 53 3.75 3.51 4.74
N TYR A 54 3.55 2.47 5.56
CA TYR A 54 2.30 1.68 5.59
C TYR A 54 1.10 2.51 5.97
N GLU A 55 1.24 3.33 7.00
CA GLU A 55 0.20 4.23 7.47
C GLU A 55 -0.17 5.25 6.38
N CYS A 56 0.82 5.85 5.71
CA CYS A 56 0.58 6.76 4.60
C CYS A 56 -0.19 6.10 3.46
N ILE A 57 0.22 4.89 3.05
CA ILE A 57 -0.44 4.12 2.01
C ILE A 57 -1.89 3.78 2.38
N GLN A 58 -2.12 3.35 3.62
CA GLN A 58 -3.45 3.04 4.10
C GLN A 58 -4.34 4.29 4.13
N ASN A 59 -3.86 5.39 4.70
CA ASN A 59 -4.62 6.65 4.78
C ASN A 59 -4.93 7.18 3.38
N THR A 60 -4.03 6.99 2.41
CA THR A 60 -4.26 7.36 1.01
C THR A 60 -5.32 6.46 0.35
N GLY A 61 -5.25 5.14 0.58
CA GLY A 61 -6.28 4.20 0.16
C GLY A 61 -7.66 4.54 0.73
N GLU A 62 -7.74 4.89 2.02
CA GLU A 62 -8.98 5.32 2.67
C GLU A 62 -9.49 6.65 2.07
N LYS A 63 -8.61 7.65 1.93
CA LYS A 63 -8.94 8.97 1.35
C LYS A 63 -9.55 8.86 -0.05
N TRP A 64 -9.01 8.00 -0.90
CA TRP A 64 -9.45 7.83 -2.27
C TRP A 64 -10.41 6.66 -2.47
N SER A 65 -10.86 6.02 -1.38
CA SER A 65 -11.74 4.85 -1.42
C SER A 65 -11.23 3.71 -2.31
N ARG A 66 -9.91 3.50 -2.32
CA ARG A 66 -9.18 2.47 -3.07
C ARG A 66 -8.50 1.46 -2.15
N GLY A 67 -8.17 0.31 -2.73
CA GLY A 67 -7.34 -0.70 -2.09
C GLY A 67 -8.11 -1.48 -1.04
N GLY A 68 -9.20 -2.15 -1.41
CA GLY A 68 -10.11 -2.81 -0.45
C GLY A 68 -9.39 -3.59 0.65
N LEU A 69 -8.42 -4.44 0.28
CA LEU A 69 -7.58 -5.15 1.26
C LEU A 69 -6.46 -4.28 1.86
N LEU A 70 -5.89 -3.31 1.13
CA LEU A 70 -4.97 -2.33 1.69
C LEU A 70 -5.59 -1.56 2.87
N ASN A 71 -6.88 -1.22 2.83
CA ASN A 71 -7.56 -0.54 3.92
C ASN A 71 -7.88 -1.48 5.11
N LYS A 72 -8.29 -2.72 4.83
CA LYS A 72 -8.60 -3.70 5.89
C LYS A 72 -7.33 -4.28 6.54
N GLY A 73 -6.38 -4.66 5.70
CA GLY A 73 -5.09 -5.23 6.08
C GLY A 73 -4.11 -4.18 6.58
N GLY A 74 -4.14 -2.97 6.04
CA GLY A 74 -3.30 -1.85 6.48
C GLY A 74 -3.42 -1.58 7.97
N LYS A 75 -4.63 -1.66 8.55
CA LYS A 75 -4.82 -1.52 10.01
C LYS A 75 -4.05 -2.58 10.80
N PHE A 76 -4.02 -3.82 10.33
CA PHE A 76 -3.24 -4.89 10.94
C PHE A 76 -1.74 -4.69 10.71
N LEU A 77 -1.34 -4.20 9.54
CA LEU A 77 0.05 -3.85 9.26
C LEU A 77 0.52 -2.74 10.21
N VAL A 78 -0.23 -1.64 10.32
CA VAL A 78 0.09 -0.49 11.19
C VAL A 78 0.07 -0.88 12.67
N LEU A 79 -0.93 -1.65 13.12
CA LEU A 79 -0.98 -2.16 14.50
C LEU A 79 0.17 -3.13 14.80
N GLY A 80 0.45 -4.06 13.89
CA GLY A 80 1.61 -4.95 13.99
C GLY A 80 2.92 -4.15 14.01
N CYS A 81 2.94 -3.03 13.29
CA CYS A 81 4.08 -2.13 13.24
C CYS A 81 4.31 -1.36 14.56
N GLN A 82 3.26 -1.08 15.32
CA GLN A 82 3.38 -0.41 16.62
C GLN A 82 3.67 -1.37 17.77
N LEU A 83 3.25 -2.63 17.66
CA LEU A 83 3.30 -3.61 18.75
C LEU A 83 4.56 -4.48 18.78
N LEU A 84 5.27 -4.61 17.66
CA LEU A 84 6.47 -5.43 17.58
C LEU A 84 7.72 -4.54 17.59
N PRO A 85 8.60 -4.63 18.59
CA PRO A 85 9.87 -3.91 18.59
C PRO A 85 10.77 -4.52 17.51
N PHE A 86 10.83 -3.87 16.36
CA PHE A 86 11.64 -4.34 15.26
C PHE A 86 13.08 -3.86 15.38
N GLN A 87 14.01 -4.73 15.02
CA GLN A 87 15.40 -4.32 14.86
C GLN A 87 15.55 -3.42 13.63
N SER A 88 15.75 -2.14 13.88
CA SER A 88 16.23 -1.18 12.88
C SER A 88 17.68 -1.49 12.56
N TYR A 89 17.95 -1.98 11.36
CA TYR A 89 19.30 -2.02 10.82
C TYR A 89 19.53 -0.72 10.07
N HIS A 90 20.12 0.28 10.72
CA HIS A 90 20.55 1.52 10.08
C HIS A 90 21.62 1.22 9.03
N GLN A 91 21.22 0.97 7.77
CA GLN A 91 22.15 0.85 6.66
C GLN A 91 22.32 2.23 6.03
N GLY A 92 23.40 2.92 6.43
CA GLY A 92 23.70 4.30 6.04
C GLY A 92 24.15 4.49 4.59
N HIS A 93 23.61 3.74 3.62
CA HIS A 93 23.87 3.97 2.21
C HIS A 93 22.73 4.72 1.55
N LYS A 94 23.10 5.72 0.74
CA LYS A 94 22.18 6.57 -0.03
C LYS A 94 21.30 5.77 -0.96
N VAL A 95 20.11 6.27 -1.22
CA VAL A 95 19.20 5.68 -2.22
C VAL A 95 19.81 5.86 -3.59
N THR A 96 19.96 4.75 -4.33
CA THR A 96 20.45 4.81 -5.71
C THR A 96 19.30 5.15 -6.66
N PRO A 97 19.57 5.74 -7.84
CA PRO A 97 18.53 5.97 -8.85
C PRO A 97 17.79 4.70 -9.26
N GLU A 98 18.49 3.56 -9.24
CA GLU A 98 17.92 2.24 -9.51
C GLU A 98 16.93 1.83 -8.41
N GLU A 99 17.31 1.97 -7.13
CA GLU A 99 16.42 1.71 -6.00
C GLU A 99 15.15 2.58 -6.07
N GLU A 100 15.32 3.89 -6.27
CA GLU A 100 14.19 4.82 -6.40
C GLU A 100 13.22 4.39 -7.53
N GLN A 101 13.76 3.98 -8.68
CA GLN A 101 12.96 3.51 -9.80
C GLN A 101 12.21 2.21 -9.49
N GLU A 102 12.85 1.28 -8.79
CA GLU A 102 12.25 0.01 -8.40
C GLU A 102 11.07 0.19 -7.43
N TRP A 103 11.23 1.05 -6.43
CA TRP A 103 10.15 1.40 -5.50
C TRP A 103 8.99 2.10 -6.20
N LYS A 104 9.29 3.05 -7.11
CA LYS A 104 8.27 3.69 -7.96
C LYS A 104 7.55 2.70 -8.86
N THR A 105 8.25 1.67 -9.36
CA THR A 105 7.66 0.64 -10.22
C THR A 105 6.62 -0.19 -9.47
N CYS A 106 6.90 -0.56 -8.21
CA CYS A 106 5.91 -1.21 -7.35
C CYS A 106 4.61 -0.39 -7.27
N LEU A 107 4.73 0.92 -7.00
CA LEU A 107 3.56 1.81 -6.92
C LEU A 107 2.85 1.94 -8.27
N ASN A 108 3.59 2.17 -9.35
CA ASN A 108 3.00 2.32 -10.68
C ASN A 108 2.20 1.07 -11.08
N ASN A 109 2.66 -0.13 -10.73
CA ASN A 109 1.93 -1.37 -10.96
C ASN A 109 0.61 -1.40 -10.18
N LEU A 110 0.60 -0.99 -8.91
CA LEU A 110 -0.64 -0.88 -8.12
C LEU A 110 -1.62 0.10 -8.76
N LEU A 111 -1.15 1.29 -9.11
CA LEU A 111 -1.97 2.33 -9.70
C LEU A 111 -2.50 1.90 -11.08
N HIS A 112 -1.72 1.16 -11.85
CA HIS A 112 -2.18 0.56 -13.09
C HIS A 112 -3.32 -0.44 -12.85
N GLU A 113 -3.25 -1.29 -11.84
CA GLU A 113 -4.34 -2.20 -11.48
C GLU A 113 -5.61 -1.45 -11.04
N TYR A 114 -5.47 -0.34 -10.30
CA TYR A 114 -6.60 0.54 -9.99
C TYR A 114 -7.19 1.22 -11.21
N GLU A 115 -6.33 1.64 -12.15
CA GLU A 115 -6.70 2.01 -13.51
C GLU A 115 -7.08 0.78 -14.36
N LEU A 116 -7.30 -0.41 -13.81
CA LEU A 116 -8.03 -1.48 -14.51
C LEU A 116 -9.31 -1.86 -13.75
N GLY A 117 -9.64 -1.10 -12.70
CA GLY A 117 -10.75 -1.39 -11.79
C GLY A 117 -10.46 -2.55 -10.84
N ARG A 118 -9.20 -2.98 -10.74
CA ARG A 118 -8.73 -4.09 -9.90
C ARG A 118 -8.16 -3.54 -8.60
N ASP A 119 -9.06 -3.13 -7.70
CA ASP A 119 -8.74 -2.69 -6.34
C ASP A 119 -8.87 -3.80 -5.29
N ASP A 120 -8.77 -5.04 -5.76
CA ASP A 120 -8.99 -6.25 -5.01
C ASP A 120 -7.78 -6.63 -4.14
N ARG A 121 -7.92 -7.78 -3.48
CA ARG A 121 -6.88 -8.35 -2.63
C ARG A 121 -5.59 -8.65 -3.41
N HIS A 122 -5.71 -9.13 -4.65
CA HIS A 122 -4.56 -9.57 -5.42
C HIS A 122 -3.61 -8.41 -5.73
N SER A 123 -4.12 -7.30 -6.26
CA SER A 123 -3.32 -6.11 -6.58
C SER A 123 -2.66 -5.50 -5.35
N SER A 124 -3.42 -5.40 -4.25
CA SER A 124 -2.95 -4.99 -2.93
C SER A 124 -1.77 -5.84 -2.42
N CYS A 125 -1.90 -7.16 -2.51
CA CYS A 125 -0.88 -8.10 -2.03
C CYS A 125 0.35 -8.15 -2.93
N GLN A 126 0.19 -8.04 -4.25
CA GLN A 126 1.32 -7.94 -5.17
C GLN A 126 2.14 -6.68 -4.89
N PHE A 127 1.48 -5.56 -4.63
CA PHE A 127 2.15 -4.32 -4.26
C PHE A 127 2.97 -4.45 -2.98
N TRP A 128 2.38 -5.02 -1.92
CA TRP A 128 3.09 -5.24 -0.67
C TRP A 128 4.30 -6.17 -0.80
N ARG A 129 4.13 -7.28 -1.54
CA ARG A 129 5.25 -8.20 -1.82
C ARG A 129 6.34 -7.53 -2.65
N CYS A 130 5.97 -6.65 -3.57
CA CYS A 130 6.94 -5.86 -4.34
C CYS A 130 7.77 -4.97 -3.40
N LEU A 131 7.13 -4.19 -2.52
CA LEU A 131 7.83 -3.35 -1.55
C LEU A 131 8.73 -4.15 -0.60
N GLN A 132 8.24 -5.30 -0.13
CA GLN A 132 9.02 -6.21 0.70
C GLN A 132 10.27 -6.71 -0.05
N HIS A 133 10.10 -7.22 -1.27
CA HIS A 133 11.20 -7.73 -2.08
C HIS A 133 12.25 -6.64 -2.36
N LYS A 134 11.82 -5.39 -2.63
CA LYS A 134 12.76 -4.27 -2.82
C LYS A 134 13.46 -3.90 -1.52
N SER A 135 12.75 -3.90 -0.40
CA SER A 135 13.39 -3.70 0.90
C SER A 135 14.44 -4.77 1.21
N GLU A 136 14.18 -6.04 0.91
CA GLU A 136 15.15 -7.13 1.08
C GLU A 136 16.36 -6.93 0.16
N THR A 137 16.10 -6.61 -1.11
CA THR A 137 17.12 -6.42 -2.15
C THR A 137 18.07 -5.27 -1.81
N PHE A 138 17.53 -4.15 -1.31
CA PHE A 138 18.30 -2.96 -0.96
C PHE A 138 18.65 -2.88 0.53
N HIS A 139 18.51 -4.00 1.27
CA HIS A 139 18.82 -4.08 2.70
C HIS A 139 18.18 -2.98 3.57
N ARG A 140 16.97 -2.53 3.24
CA ARG A 140 16.19 -1.55 4.03
C ARG A 140 15.51 -2.23 5.23
N GLY A 141 16.33 -2.96 6.00
CA GLY A 141 16.00 -4.15 6.79
C GLY A 141 14.93 -4.02 7.89
N GLY A 142 14.49 -2.81 8.25
CA GLY A 142 13.31 -2.66 9.11
C GLY A 142 11.99 -2.98 8.41
N VAL A 143 11.95 -2.83 7.08
CA VAL A 143 10.75 -2.98 6.25
C VAL A 143 10.58 -4.44 5.79
N ALA A 144 11.63 -5.10 5.33
CA ALA A 144 11.61 -6.43 4.71
C ALA A 144 11.06 -7.57 5.58
N THR A 145 11.73 -7.85 6.71
CA THR A 145 11.51 -9.09 7.49
C THR A 145 10.17 -9.09 8.20
N SER A 146 9.69 -7.93 8.63
CA SER A 146 8.45 -7.79 9.40
C SER A 146 7.23 -7.72 8.50
N LEU A 147 7.39 -7.15 7.31
CA LEU A 147 6.33 -7.20 6.32
C LEU A 147 6.13 -8.56 5.72
N SER A 148 7.16 -9.38 5.56
CA SER A 148 6.94 -10.74 5.07
C SER A 148 5.88 -11.46 5.91
N HIS A 149 6.01 -11.44 7.24
CA HIS A 149 5.09 -12.12 8.14
C HIS A 149 3.72 -11.47 8.23
N LEU A 150 3.66 -10.13 8.24
CA LEU A 150 2.40 -9.40 8.34
C LEU A 150 1.63 -9.40 7.01
N VAL A 151 2.32 -9.24 5.88
CA VAL A 151 1.76 -9.35 4.53
C VAL A 151 1.34 -10.77 4.27
N ASP A 152 2.14 -11.78 4.61
CA ASP A 152 1.72 -13.17 4.46
C ASP A 152 0.49 -13.46 5.33
N GLY A 153 0.43 -12.94 6.56
CA GLY A 153 -0.78 -13.04 7.39
C GLY A 153 -2.02 -12.43 6.73
N VAL A 154 -1.94 -11.17 6.28
CA VAL A 154 -3.06 -10.46 5.63
C VAL A 154 -3.41 -11.08 4.26
N CYS A 155 -2.41 -11.42 3.47
CA CYS A 155 -2.53 -11.99 2.13
C CYS A 155 -2.81 -13.50 2.12
N PHE A 156 -2.79 -14.17 3.28
CA PHE A 156 -3.27 -15.54 3.48
C PHE A 156 -4.67 -15.56 4.15
N LEU A 157 -4.93 -14.71 5.15
CA LEU A 157 -6.18 -14.75 5.96
C LEU A 157 -7.38 -13.97 5.39
N ALA A 158 -7.17 -13.02 4.48
CA ALA A 158 -8.26 -12.29 3.82
C ALA A 158 -8.98 -13.06 2.69
#